data_AF-A0A966F6L9-F1
#
_entry.id   AF-A0A966F6L9-F1
#
_cell.length_a   1.000
_cell.length_b   1.000
_cell.length_c   1.000
_cell.angle_alpha   90.00
_cell.angle_beta   90.00
_cell.angle_gamma   90.00
#
_symmetry.space_group_name_H-M   'P 1'
#
loop_
_entity.id
_entity.type
_entity.pdbx_description
1 polymer ?
#
loop_
_entity_poly.entity_id
_entity_poly.type
_entity_poly.pdbx_seq_one_letter_code
_entity_poly.pdbx_strand_id
1 'polypeptide(L)'
;SEYAPAWDPEGKFLYYLSDRSFAPLISDEWDYAITRTTGIFALTLAKDGPSPFPPRSDEVNAEKKDDNAADKGKDEKGKVEKSKDEKGKDEKKPELPKVIIDLDGLASRVTAAPIEADNYDGLTVTKGYILYLKSGSGFYGRDSYMKPQLMIFDLKEREESTLAEDVDGFAVSSNGAKVLVNQEHAYKLFDARPKAKDAKTVSTKGLYVDRVPAQEWAQIFDE
;
A
#
# COMPACT_ATOMS: atom_id res chain seq x y z
N SER A 1 -17.98 -10.17 3.88
CA SER A 1 -17.06 -10.25 5.04
C SER A 1 -16.26 -8.93 5.12
N GLU A 2 -15.51 -8.69 6.20
CA GLU A 2 -14.63 -7.50 6.36
C GLU A 2 -13.30 -7.94 6.98
N TYR A 3 -12.18 -7.56 6.37
CA TYR A 3 -10.85 -8.07 6.73
C TYR A 3 -9.72 -7.13 6.26
N ALA A 4 -8.47 -7.51 6.57
CA ALA A 4 -7.24 -6.78 6.21
C ALA A 4 -7.29 -5.27 6.53
N PRO A 5 -7.49 -4.86 7.80
CA PRO A 5 -7.51 -3.46 8.17
C PRO A 5 -6.12 -2.82 8.01
N ALA A 6 -6.06 -1.62 7.45
CA ALA A 6 -4.85 -0.83 7.23
C ALA A 6 -5.07 0.64 7.59
N TRP A 7 -4.28 1.14 8.53
CA TRP A 7 -4.30 2.55 8.93
C TRP A 7 -3.67 3.43 7.86
N ASP A 8 -4.27 4.58 7.58
CA ASP A 8 -3.54 5.62 6.87
C ASP A 8 -2.44 6.22 7.78
N PRO A 9 -1.32 6.70 7.23
CA PRO A 9 -0.22 7.24 8.04
C PRO A 9 -0.58 8.47 8.87
N GLU A 10 -1.67 9.18 8.56
CA GLU A 10 -2.12 10.37 9.31
C GLU A 10 -3.19 10.04 10.36
N GLY A 11 -3.67 8.80 10.44
CA GLY A 11 -4.64 8.35 11.44
C GLY A 11 -6.05 8.95 11.28
N LYS A 12 -6.41 9.35 10.07
CA LYS A 12 -7.72 9.90 9.69
C LYS A 12 -8.69 8.82 9.20
N PHE A 13 -8.16 7.76 8.62
CA PHE A 13 -8.90 6.72 7.93
C PHE A 13 -8.41 5.33 8.33
N LEU A 14 -9.36 4.41 8.47
CA LEU A 14 -9.07 2.98 8.48
C LEU A 14 -9.54 2.38 7.16
N TYR A 15 -8.61 1.92 6.34
CA TYR A 15 -8.91 1.18 5.13
C TYR A 15 -9.08 -0.30 5.45
N TYR A 16 -9.91 -1.00 4.67
CA TYR A 16 -10.15 -2.42 4.83
C TYR A 16 -10.69 -3.02 3.53
N LEU A 17 -10.60 -4.35 3.42
CA LEU A 17 -11.22 -5.12 2.36
C LEU A 17 -12.61 -5.58 2.79
N SER A 18 -13.57 -5.54 1.87
CA SER A 18 -14.91 -6.07 2.13
C SER A 18 -15.55 -6.69 0.90
N ASP A 19 -16.13 -7.87 1.09
CA ASP A 19 -16.91 -8.56 0.07
C ASP A 19 -18.31 -7.96 0.03
N ARG A 20 -18.53 -7.03 -0.90
CA ARG A 20 -19.80 -6.30 -1.07
C ARG A 20 -20.22 -6.14 -2.52
N SER A 21 -19.37 -6.51 -3.47
CA SER A 21 -19.70 -6.51 -4.89
C SER A 21 -20.31 -7.87 -5.27
N PHE A 22 -21.43 -7.85 -5.98
CA PHE A 22 -22.13 -9.05 -6.42
C PHE A 22 -22.34 -9.01 -7.93
N ALA A 23 -21.41 -9.61 -8.66
CA ALA A 23 -21.44 -9.79 -10.11
C ALA A 23 -21.10 -11.26 -10.45
N PRO A 24 -22.06 -12.20 -10.26
CA PRO A 24 -21.79 -13.62 -10.40
C PRO A 24 -21.48 -14.01 -11.86
N LEU A 25 -20.57 -14.97 -12.02
CA LEU A 25 -20.35 -15.70 -13.26
C LEU A 25 -21.49 -16.69 -13.47
N ILE A 26 -21.95 -16.83 -14.70
CA ILE A 26 -22.94 -17.84 -15.10
C ILE A 26 -22.18 -18.98 -15.79
N SER A 27 -22.36 -20.21 -15.31
CA SER A 27 -21.77 -21.41 -15.90
C SER A 27 -22.64 -21.96 -17.04
N ASP A 28 -22.05 -22.81 -17.88
CA ASP A 28 -22.79 -23.53 -18.93
C ASP A 28 -23.84 -24.51 -18.37
N GLU A 29 -23.71 -24.87 -17.09
CA GLU A 29 -24.68 -25.69 -16.35
C GLU A 29 -25.85 -24.87 -15.76
N TRP A 30 -25.93 -23.57 -16.08
CA TRP A 30 -26.93 -22.65 -15.53
C TRP A 30 -26.86 -22.48 -14.01
N ASP A 31 -25.65 -22.52 -13.47
CA ASP A 31 -25.38 -22.21 -12.06
C ASP A 31 -24.55 -20.94 -11.91
N TYR A 32 -24.50 -20.38 -10.70
CA TYR A 32 -23.78 -19.16 -10.39
C TYR A 32 -22.52 -19.45 -9.59
N ALA A 33 -21.39 -18.90 -10.04
CA ALA A 33 -20.16 -18.83 -9.25
C ALA A 33 -19.88 -17.37 -8.90
N ILE A 34 -19.53 -17.12 -7.64
CA ILE A 34 -19.19 -15.79 -7.16
C ILE A 34 -17.67 -15.68 -7.04
N THR A 35 -17.13 -14.63 -7.64
CA THR A 35 -15.73 -14.22 -7.55
C THR A 35 -15.68 -12.71 -7.66
N ARG A 36 -14.52 -12.09 -7.42
CA ARG A 36 -14.30 -10.65 -7.62
C ARG A 36 -15.24 -9.77 -6.79
N THR A 37 -15.51 -10.21 -5.56
CA THR A 37 -16.46 -9.54 -4.66
C THR A 37 -15.84 -8.43 -3.84
N THR A 38 -14.51 -8.43 -3.74
CA THR A 38 -13.78 -7.62 -2.78
C THR A 38 -13.60 -6.20 -3.30
N GLY A 39 -14.10 -5.23 -2.55
CA GLY A 39 -13.76 -3.82 -2.72
C GLY A 39 -12.83 -3.32 -1.61
N ILE A 40 -12.14 -2.21 -1.87
CA ILE A 40 -11.39 -1.47 -0.86
C ILE A 40 -12.29 -0.36 -0.33
N PHE A 41 -12.46 -0.30 0.98
CA PHE A 41 -13.29 0.69 1.67
C PHE A 41 -12.45 1.46 2.67
N ALA A 42 -12.88 2.68 2.96
CA ALA A 42 -12.24 3.57 3.92
C ALA A 42 -13.28 4.09 4.91
N LEU A 43 -12.96 3.99 6.19
CA LEU A 43 -13.76 4.49 7.30
C LEU A 43 -13.19 5.82 7.77
N THR A 44 -13.97 6.91 7.67
CA THR A 44 -13.56 8.20 8.24
C THR A 44 -13.76 8.19 9.75
N LEU A 45 -12.65 8.32 10.50
CA LEU A 45 -12.64 8.09 11.95
C LEU A 45 -13.17 9.27 12.76
N ALA A 46 -12.87 10.50 12.32
CA ALA A 46 -13.41 11.70 12.94
C ALA A 46 -14.82 12.02 12.42
N LYS A 47 -15.69 12.53 13.29
CA LYS A 47 -17.09 12.85 12.97
C LYS A 47 -17.26 13.76 11.76
N ASP A 48 -16.47 14.83 11.73
CA ASP A 48 -16.47 15.86 10.68
C ASP A 48 -15.23 15.75 9.78
N GLY A 49 -14.66 14.53 9.67
CA GLY A 49 -13.51 14.27 8.80
C GLY A 49 -13.87 14.38 7.32
N PRO A 50 -12.92 14.76 6.44
CA PRO A 50 -13.17 14.79 5.00
C PRO A 50 -13.43 13.37 4.45
N SER A 51 -14.15 13.27 3.34
CA SER A 51 -14.17 12.01 2.58
C SER A 51 -12.76 11.72 2.03
N PRO A 52 -12.28 10.47 2.08
CA PRO A 52 -11.00 10.10 1.46
C PRO A 52 -11.05 10.20 -0.07
N PHE A 53 -12.25 10.14 -0.66
CA PHE A 53 -12.49 10.21 -2.10
C PHE A 53 -13.58 11.24 -2.42
N PRO A 54 -13.31 12.56 -2.27
CA PRO A 54 -14.31 13.57 -2.61
C PRO A 54 -14.60 13.58 -4.12
N PRO A 55 -15.79 13.99 -4.57
CA PRO A 55 -16.03 14.21 -6.00
C PRO A 55 -14.96 15.14 -6.60
N ARG A 56 -14.50 14.84 -7.82
CA ARG A 56 -13.59 15.73 -8.57
C ARG A 56 -14.42 16.57 -9.53
N SER A 57 -14.16 17.88 -9.56
CA SER A 57 -14.65 18.74 -10.64
C SER A 57 -13.77 18.53 -11.87
N ASP A 58 -14.39 18.36 -13.03
CA ASP A 58 -13.74 18.35 -14.35
C ASP A 58 -13.60 19.77 -14.94
N GLU A 59 -14.06 20.79 -14.21
CA GLU A 59 -13.91 22.18 -14.61
C GLU A 59 -12.43 22.56 -14.68
N VAL A 60 -11.97 22.79 -15.92
CA VAL A 60 -10.65 23.35 -16.20
C VAL A 60 -10.62 24.76 -15.61
N ASN A 61 -9.96 24.92 -14.46
CA ASN A 61 -9.55 26.25 -14.01
C ASN A 61 -8.64 26.82 -15.09
N ALA A 62 -9.17 27.74 -15.88
CA ALA A 62 -8.39 28.60 -16.75
C ALA A 62 -7.55 29.51 -15.85
N GLU A 63 -6.42 28.99 -15.36
CA GLU A 63 -5.39 29.80 -14.73
C GLU A 63 -4.92 30.81 -15.76
N LYS A 64 -5.29 32.07 -15.52
CA LYS A 64 -4.66 33.22 -16.15
C LYS A 64 -3.16 33.11 -15.84
N LYS A 65 -2.37 32.77 -16.85
CA LYS A 65 -0.94 33.04 -16.87
C LYS A 65 -0.75 34.54 -16.71
N ASP A 66 -0.25 34.96 -15.55
CA ASP A 66 0.52 36.18 -15.46
C ASP A 66 2.00 35.78 -15.54
N ASP A 67 2.56 36.06 -16.69
CA ASP A 67 3.99 36.05 -16.96
C ASP A 67 4.67 37.12 -16.09
N ASN A 68 5.66 36.74 -15.28
CA ASN A 68 6.85 37.57 -15.15
C ASN A 68 8.07 36.75 -14.73
N ALA A 69 9.01 36.70 -15.67
CA ALA A 69 10.36 36.21 -15.54
C ALA A 69 11.27 37.27 -14.87
N ALA A 70 12.20 36.80 -14.04
CA ALA A 70 13.56 37.32 -13.85
C ALA A 70 14.23 36.42 -12.79
N ASP A 71 15.05 35.44 -13.17
CA ASP A 71 16.47 35.59 -13.51
C ASP A 71 17.31 36.30 -12.42
N LYS A 72 18.13 35.51 -11.71
CA LYS A 72 19.55 35.80 -11.45
C LYS A 72 20.22 34.62 -10.76
N GLY A 73 21.02 33.88 -11.53
CA GLY A 73 22.07 33.03 -11.00
C GLY A 73 23.32 33.83 -10.61
N LYS A 74 24.07 33.34 -9.62
CA LYS A 74 25.53 33.26 -9.68
C LYS A 74 26.10 32.38 -8.56
N ASP A 75 26.86 31.38 -8.99
CA ASP A 75 27.82 30.60 -8.24
C ASP A 75 28.94 31.46 -7.64
N GLU A 76 29.47 31.06 -6.47
CA GLU A 76 30.92 30.92 -6.30
C GLU A 76 31.29 29.98 -5.12
N LYS A 77 32.21 29.05 -5.43
CA LYS A 77 32.80 28.05 -4.54
C LYS A 77 33.94 28.66 -3.70
N GLY A 78 34.15 28.14 -2.48
CA GLY A 78 35.54 27.93 -2.00
C GLY A 78 35.81 27.95 -0.49
N LYS A 79 36.01 26.73 0.06
CA LYS A 79 36.92 26.33 1.16
C LYS A 79 36.63 26.68 2.64
N VAL A 80 36.09 25.68 3.34
CA VAL A 80 36.71 24.88 4.42
C VAL A 80 37.72 25.57 5.35
N GLU A 81 37.38 25.70 6.64
CA GLU A 81 38.13 25.02 7.70
C GLU A 81 37.34 24.79 9.01
N LYS A 82 37.78 23.75 9.73
CA LYS A 82 37.22 23.08 10.90
C LYS A 82 36.93 24.01 12.09
N SER A 83 35.84 23.72 12.79
CA SER A 83 35.82 23.74 14.26
C SER A 83 34.80 22.72 14.76
N LYS A 84 35.28 21.73 15.52
CA LYS A 84 34.49 20.83 16.36
C LYS A 84 33.82 21.67 17.44
N ASP A 85 32.54 21.44 17.69
CA ASP A 85 32.09 21.21 19.05
C ASP A 85 30.77 20.41 19.06
N GLU A 86 30.84 19.27 19.74
CA GLU A 86 29.72 18.41 20.07
C GLU A 86 28.80 19.10 21.05
N LYS A 87 27.52 19.30 20.67
CA LYS A 87 26.43 19.40 21.65
C LYS A 87 25.15 18.83 21.03
N GLY A 88 24.59 17.87 21.76
CA GLY A 88 23.56 16.94 21.32
C GLY A 88 22.42 17.58 20.55
N LYS A 89 22.21 17.08 19.33
CA LYS A 89 20.88 17.08 18.72
C LYS A 89 20.08 16.03 19.47
N ASP A 90 19.26 16.49 20.40
CA ASP A 90 18.01 15.79 20.72
C ASP A 90 17.27 15.63 19.39
N GLU A 91 17.32 14.41 18.84
CA GLU A 91 16.42 14.00 17.79
C GLU A 91 15.01 14.14 18.35
N LYS A 92 14.32 15.23 17.96
CA LYS A 92 12.89 15.39 18.18
C LYS A 92 12.23 14.14 17.61
N LYS A 93 11.87 13.22 18.50
CA LYS A 93 11.06 12.05 18.19
C LYS A 93 9.88 12.55 17.36
N PRO A 94 9.62 11.99 16.16
CA PRO A 94 8.51 12.45 15.34
C PRO A 94 7.24 12.38 16.19
N GLU A 95 6.58 13.52 16.40
CA GLU A 95 5.30 13.55 17.10
C GLU A 95 4.32 12.69 16.28
N LEU A 96 3.77 11.67 16.93
CA LEU A 96 2.77 10.81 16.32
C LEU A 96 1.54 11.66 15.94
N PRO A 97 0.91 11.41 14.79
CA PRO A 97 -0.31 12.12 14.42
C PRO A 97 -1.37 11.90 15.50
N LYS A 98 -2.07 12.97 15.88
CA LYS A 98 -3.18 12.89 16.82
C LYS A 98 -4.35 12.15 16.16
N VAL A 99 -4.57 10.91 16.57
CA VAL A 99 -5.70 10.09 16.11
C VAL A 99 -6.97 10.50 16.88
N ILE A 100 -8.04 10.78 16.15
CA ILE A 100 -9.36 11.10 16.72
C ILE A 100 -10.34 10.06 16.17
N ILE A 101 -10.96 9.31 17.08
CA ILE A 101 -11.96 8.30 16.75
C ILE A 101 -13.26 8.69 17.44
N ASP A 102 -14.27 8.98 16.62
CA ASP A 102 -15.64 9.13 17.05
C ASP A 102 -16.37 7.83 16.67
N LEU A 103 -17.07 7.21 17.63
CA LEU A 103 -17.80 5.96 17.38
C LEU A 103 -19.25 6.22 16.96
N ASP A 104 -19.79 7.41 17.24
CA ASP A 104 -21.17 7.76 16.98
C ASP A 104 -21.41 7.88 15.47
N GLY A 105 -22.24 6.98 14.93
CA GLY A 105 -22.54 6.92 13.50
C GLY A 105 -21.36 6.49 12.64
N LEU A 106 -20.32 5.88 13.21
CA LEU A 106 -19.10 5.51 12.48
C LEU A 106 -19.37 4.63 11.25
N ALA A 107 -20.28 3.65 11.37
CA ALA A 107 -20.67 2.77 10.27
C ALA A 107 -21.26 3.52 9.05
N SER A 108 -21.78 4.73 9.25
CA SER A 108 -22.31 5.58 8.16
C SER A 108 -21.22 6.37 7.42
N ARG A 109 -19.99 6.40 7.95
CA ARG A 109 -18.83 7.14 7.42
C ARG A 109 -17.92 6.26 6.55
N VAL A 110 -18.50 5.29 5.85
CA VAL A 110 -17.78 4.37 4.96
C VAL A 110 -17.83 4.90 3.52
N THR A 111 -16.67 4.98 2.89
CA THR A 111 -16.53 5.36 1.47
C THR A 111 -15.79 4.26 0.72
N ALA A 112 -16.33 3.83 -0.43
CA ALA A 112 -15.62 2.92 -1.34
C ALA A 112 -14.47 3.67 -2.04
N ALA A 113 -13.30 3.04 -2.14
CA ALA A 113 -12.26 3.51 -3.03
C ALA A 113 -12.75 3.41 -4.49
N PRO A 114 -12.36 4.34 -5.38
CA PRO A 114 -12.73 4.29 -6.79
C PRO A 114 -11.85 3.29 -7.54
N ILE A 115 -11.92 2.04 -7.10
CA ILE A 115 -11.23 0.87 -7.63
C ILE A 115 -12.33 -0.17 -7.83
N GLU A 116 -12.38 -0.80 -9.01
CA GLU A 116 -13.37 -1.85 -9.27
C GLU A 116 -13.19 -3.02 -8.30
N ALA A 117 -14.24 -3.80 -8.05
CA ALA A 117 -14.10 -4.98 -7.20
C ALA A 117 -13.39 -6.10 -7.95
N ASP A 118 -12.46 -6.78 -7.28
CA ASP A 118 -11.76 -7.95 -7.80
C ASP A 118 -11.36 -8.87 -6.63
N ASN A 119 -10.51 -9.87 -6.87
CA ASN A 119 -10.00 -10.71 -5.79
C ASN A 119 -8.77 -10.06 -5.16
N TYR A 120 -9.01 -9.34 -4.07
CA TYR A 120 -7.97 -8.61 -3.34
C TYR A 120 -7.58 -9.29 -2.03
N ASP A 121 -6.31 -9.17 -1.69
CA ASP A 121 -5.75 -9.56 -0.39
C ASP A 121 -4.60 -8.61 -0.01
N GLY A 122 -4.08 -8.72 1.21
CA GLY A 122 -2.88 -8.01 1.67
C GLY A 122 -2.95 -6.50 1.46
N LEU A 123 -3.63 -5.78 2.34
CA LEU A 123 -3.82 -4.33 2.20
C LEU A 123 -2.80 -3.54 3.03
N THR A 124 -2.20 -2.48 2.45
CA THR A 124 -1.39 -1.50 3.17
C THR A 124 -1.56 -0.11 2.59
N VAL A 125 -1.51 0.92 3.43
CA VAL A 125 -1.65 2.32 3.01
C VAL A 125 -0.40 3.09 3.39
N THR A 126 0.13 3.86 2.44
CA THR A 126 1.26 4.77 2.65
C THR A 126 0.83 6.20 2.37
N LYS A 127 1.76 7.16 2.49
CA LYS A 127 1.45 8.56 2.20
C LYS A 127 1.23 8.72 0.70
N GLY A 128 -0.03 8.74 0.29
CA GLY A 128 -0.46 8.97 -1.09
C GLY A 128 -0.80 7.70 -1.87
N TYR A 129 -0.56 6.51 -1.33
CA TYR A 129 -0.78 5.26 -2.06
C TYR A 129 -1.51 4.20 -1.24
N ILE A 130 -2.31 3.37 -1.93
CA ILE A 130 -2.81 2.10 -1.41
C ILE A 130 -2.10 0.99 -2.16
N LEU A 131 -1.51 0.04 -1.43
CA LEU A 131 -0.89 -1.16 -1.99
C LEU A 131 -1.74 -2.37 -1.60
N TYR A 132 -1.99 -3.25 -2.56
CA TYR A 132 -2.80 -4.44 -2.35
C TYR A 132 -2.41 -5.55 -3.33
N LEU A 133 -2.65 -6.80 -2.96
CA LEU A 133 -2.51 -7.94 -3.88
C LEU A 133 -3.80 -8.11 -4.68
N LYS A 134 -3.65 -8.43 -5.97
CA LYS A 134 -4.73 -8.80 -6.87
C LYS A 134 -4.41 -10.16 -7.49
N SER A 135 -5.38 -11.08 -7.47
CA SER A 135 -5.20 -12.43 -8.02
C SER A 135 -6.38 -12.86 -8.89
N GLY A 136 -6.19 -13.90 -9.70
CA GLY A 136 -7.32 -14.54 -10.41
C GLY A 136 -8.05 -15.55 -9.53
N SER A 137 -9.22 -15.98 -9.97
CA SER A 137 -9.98 -17.04 -9.29
C SER A 137 -9.18 -18.34 -9.26
N GLY A 138 -9.19 -19.03 -8.11
CA GLY A 138 -8.70 -20.39 -8.01
C GLY A 138 -9.58 -21.36 -8.81
N PHE A 139 -8.98 -22.44 -9.32
CA PHE A 139 -9.69 -23.54 -9.96
C PHE A 139 -9.45 -24.83 -9.17
N TYR A 140 -10.40 -25.75 -9.24
CA TYR A 140 -10.18 -27.10 -8.74
C TYR A 140 -9.20 -27.83 -9.68
N GLY A 141 -8.07 -28.31 -9.15
CA GLY A 141 -7.11 -29.15 -9.87
C GLY A 141 -6.19 -28.43 -10.87
N ARG A 142 -6.19 -27.09 -10.93
CA ARG A 142 -5.23 -26.31 -11.74
C ARG A 142 -5.01 -24.92 -11.18
N ASP A 143 -3.94 -24.27 -11.65
CA ASP A 143 -3.62 -22.89 -11.28
C ASP A 143 -4.60 -21.88 -11.87
N SER A 144 -4.69 -20.72 -11.22
CA SER A 144 -5.35 -19.53 -11.76
C SER A 144 -4.71 -19.09 -13.08
N TYR A 145 -5.52 -18.52 -13.99
CA TYR A 145 -5.02 -17.89 -15.22
C TYR A 145 -4.19 -16.63 -14.94
N MET A 146 -4.32 -16.06 -13.74
CA MET A 146 -3.61 -14.87 -13.30
C MET A 146 -2.86 -15.20 -12.02
N LYS A 147 -1.54 -15.09 -12.08
CA LYS A 147 -0.67 -15.10 -10.89
C LYS A 147 -0.91 -13.85 -10.05
N PRO A 148 -0.73 -13.90 -8.71
CA PRO A 148 -0.91 -12.72 -7.90
C PRO A 148 0.04 -11.59 -8.30
N GLN A 149 -0.49 -10.37 -8.30
CA GLN A 149 0.24 -9.14 -8.61
C GLN A 149 0.14 -8.19 -7.43
N LEU A 150 1.22 -7.46 -7.15
CA LEU A 150 1.18 -6.32 -6.24
C LEU A 150 0.75 -5.09 -7.02
N MET A 151 -0.42 -4.57 -6.68
CA MET A 151 -0.99 -3.34 -7.22
C MET A 151 -0.61 -2.15 -6.36
N ILE A 152 -0.50 -0.98 -6.99
CA ILE A 152 -0.39 0.31 -6.32
C ILE A 152 -1.38 1.30 -6.93
N PHE A 153 -2.18 1.90 -6.06
CA PHE A 153 -3.17 2.91 -6.42
C PHE A 153 -2.74 4.28 -5.90
N ASP A 154 -2.67 5.25 -6.81
CA ASP A 154 -2.36 6.65 -6.48
C ASP A 154 -3.62 7.36 -5.99
N LEU A 155 -3.64 7.78 -4.71
CA LEU A 155 -4.79 8.48 -4.12
C LEU A 155 -5.03 9.86 -4.78
N LYS A 156 -3.95 10.51 -5.25
CA LYS A 156 -3.99 11.84 -5.86
C LYS A 156 -4.39 11.78 -7.33
N GLU A 157 -3.97 10.78 -8.08
CA GLU A 157 -4.32 10.66 -9.50
C GLU A 157 -5.55 9.77 -9.71
N ARG A 158 -5.89 8.90 -8.76
CA ARG A 158 -6.88 7.82 -8.88
C ARG A 158 -6.59 6.88 -10.04
N GLU A 159 -5.32 6.55 -10.20
CA GLU A 159 -4.84 5.58 -11.20
C GLU A 159 -4.26 4.38 -10.46
N GLU A 160 -4.66 3.17 -10.89
CA GLU A 160 -4.02 1.93 -10.48
C GLU A 160 -2.92 1.53 -11.48
N SER A 161 -1.85 0.91 -10.96
CA SER A 161 -0.83 0.29 -11.79
C SER A 161 -0.26 -0.95 -11.10
N THR A 162 0.24 -1.89 -11.88
CA THR A 162 0.99 -3.04 -11.36
C THR A 162 2.39 -2.60 -10.95
N LEU A 163 2.76 -2.88 -9.70
CA LEU A 163 4.10 -2.60 -9.16
C LEU A 163 5.03 -3.80 -9.34
N ALA A 164 4.51 -5.02 -9.11
CA ALA A 164 5.23 -6.26 -9.32
C ALA A 164 4.28 -7.39 -9.74
N GLU A 165 4.78 -8.30 -10.56
CA GLU A 165 4.08 -9.51 -11.01
C GLU A 165 4.66 -10.75 -10.33
N ASP A 166 3.88 -11.83 -10.30
CA ASP A 166 4.28 -13.13 -9.74
C ASP A 166 4.72 -13.03 -8.27
N VAL A 167 3.84 -12.45 -7.45
CA VAL A 167 4.11 -12.06 -6.07
C VAL A 167 3.55 -13.08 -5.08
N ASP A 168 4.40 -13.58 -4.19
CA ASP A 168 4.01 -14.47 -3.09
C ASP A 168 3.64 -13.69 -1.81
N GLY A 169 4.11 -12.45 -1.70
CA GLY A 169 3.83 -11.57 -0.56
C GLY A 169 4.66 -10.31 -0.59
N PHE A 170 4.32 -9.34 0.25
CA PHE A 170 5.04 -8.07 0.34
C PHE A 170 5.06 -7.52 1.76
N ALA A 171 6.02 -6.63 2.01
CA ALA A 171 6.11 -5.84 3.23
C ALA A 171 6.55 -4.41 2.89
N VAL A 172 5.91 -3.42 3.50
CA VAL A 172 6.23 -2.00 3.30
C VAL A 172 7.12 -1.51 4.44
N SER A 173 8.10 -0.66 4.13
CA SER A 173 8.96 -0.05 5.15
C SER A 173 8.15 0.85 6.10
N SER A 174 8.64 1.05 7.32
CA SER A 174 7.94 1.87 8.34
C SER A 174 7.60 3.29 7.89
N ASN A 175 8.44 3.89 7.04
CA ASN A 175 8.22 5.21 6.46
C ASN A 175 7.39 5.21 5.16
N GLY A 176 6.93 4.04 4.71
CA GLY A 176 6.12 3.89 3.50
C GLY A 176 6.86 4.08 2.18
N ALA A 177 8.19 4.29 2.19
CA ALA A 177 8.94 4.68 1.00
C ALA A 177 9.42 3.50 0.13
N LYS A 178 9.53 2.30 0.72
CA LYS A 178 10.03 1.09 0.07
C LYS A 178 9.06 -0.05 0.27
N VAL A 179 9.04 -0.97 -0.68
CA VAL A 179 8.33 -2.25 -0.56
C VAL A 179 9.27 -3.40 -0.89
N LEU A 180 9.35 -4.37 0.01
CA LEU A 180 10.01 -5.64 -0.20
C LEU A 180 8.98 -6.63 -0.71
N VAL A 181 9.24 -7.23 -1.86
CA VAL A 181 8.34 -8.16 -2.54
C VAL A 181 9.02 -9.52 -2.58
N ASN A 182 8.34 -10.57 -2.12
CA ASN A 182 8.73 -11.95 -2.36
C ASN A 182 8.19 -12.36 -3.74
N GLN A 183 9.09 -12.63 -4.68
CA GLN A 183 8.74 -13.06 -6.03
C GLN A 183 9.87 -13.91 -6.62
N GLU A 184 9.53 -14.91 -7.43
CA GLU A 184 10.51 -15.79 -8.10
C GLU A 184 11.53 -16.43 -7.12
N HIS A 185 11.08 -16.83 -5.92
CA HIS A 185 11.94 -17.36 -4.85
C HIS A 185 13.05 -16.41 -4.37
N ALA A 186 12.86 -15.11 -4.56
CA ALA A 186 13.79 -14.07 -4.12
C ALA A 186 13.03 -12.88 -3.52
N TYR A 187 13.76 -12.05 -2.76
CA TYR A 187 13.24 -10.78 -2.28
C TYR A 187 13.72 -9.65 -3.18
N LYS A 188 12.80 -8.85 -3.71
CA LYS A 188 13.07 -7.66 -4.53
C LYS A 188 12.57 -6.40 -3.82
N LEU A 189 13.42 -5.39 -3.71
CA LEU A 189 13.11 -4.12 -3.08
C LEU A 189 12.80 -3.05 -4.13
N PHE A 190 11.59 -2.50 -4.08
CA PHE A 190 11.11 -1.44 -4.96
C PHE A 190 10.95 -0.10 -4.21
N ASP A 191 10.95 1.01 -4.93
CA ASP A 191 10.32 2.24 -4.45
C ASP A 191 8.80 2.04 -4.39
N ALA A 192 8.16 2.47 -3.30
CA ALA A 192 6.71 2.40 -3.16
C ALA A 192 6.02 3.55 -3.92
N ARG A 193 6.06 3.49 -5.26
CA ARG A 193 5.44 4.47 -6.16
C ARG A 193 5.00 3.82 -7.49
N PRO A 194 4.00 4.38 -8.19
CA PRO A 194 3.57 3.88 -9.49
C PRO A 194 4.72 3.73 -10.48
N LYS A 195 4.68 2.67 -11.28
CA LYS A 195 5.60 2.42 -12.41
C LYS A 195 7.09 2.35 -11.99
N ALA A 196 7.41 1.96 -10.75
CA ALA A 196 8.78 1.73 -10.32
C ALA A 196 9.37 0.50 -11.04
N LYS A 197 10.55 0.66 -11.69
CA LYS A 197 11.18 -0.40 -12.50
C LYS A 197 12.50 -0.92 -11.93
N ASP A 198 13.18 -0.13 -11.09
CA ASP A 198 14.55 -0.40 -10.64
C ASP A 198 14.58 -1.23 -9.34
N ALA A 199 14.03 -2.44 -9.39
CA ALA A 199 14.01 -3.35 -8.25
C ALA A 199 15.42 -3.83 -7.89
N LYS A 200 15.76 -3.84 -6.59
CA LYS A 200 17.04 -4.38 -6.09
C LYS A 200 16.82 -5.74 -5.46
N THR A 201 17.51 -6.76 -5.94
CA THR A 201 17.49 -8.08 -5.29
C THR A 201 18.19 -8.02 -3.94
N VAL A 202 17.51 -8.50 -2.90
CA VAL A 202 18.05 -8.63 -1.55
C VAL A 202 18.57 -10.06 -1.38
N SER A 203 19.88 -10.20 -1.15
CA SER A 203 20.52 -11.49 -0.99
C SER A 203 20.27 -12.07 0.40
N THR A 204 19.77 -13.30 0.46
CA THR A 204 19.61 -14.09 1.69
C THR A 204 20.74 -15.11 1.89
N LYS A 205 21.72 -15.18 0.99
CA LYS A 205 22.81 -16.19 1.01
C LYS A 205 23.67 -16.16 2.28
N GLY A 206 23.70 -15.05 2.99
CA GLY A 206 24.46 -14.87 4.23
C GLY A 206 23.63 -15.04 5.50
N LEU A 207 22.36 -15.43 5.39
CA LEU A 207 21.51 -15.70 6.56
C LEU A 207 21.75 -17.13 7.04
N TYR A 208 22.18 -17.26 8.28
CA TYR A 208 22.38 -18.53 8.96
C TYR A 208 21.48 -18.59 10.19
N VAL A 209 20.99 -19.78 10.49
CA VAL A 209 20.26 -20.07 11.71
C VAL A 209 20.94 -21.26 12.38
N ASP A 210 21.20 -21.15 13.68
CA ASP A 210 21.70 -22.27 14.47
C ASP A 210 20.56 -23.28 14.64
N ARG A 211 20.81 -24.52 14.21
CA ARG A 211 19.81 -25.59 14.27
C ARG A 211 20.26 -26.65 15.24
N VAL A 212 19.37 -27.01 16.17
CA VAL A 212 19.56 -28.12 17.10
C VAL A 212 18.47 -29.15 16.83
N PRO A 213 18.71 -30.16 15.96
CA PRO A 213 17.66 -31.08 15.51
C PRO A 213 16.89 -31.73 16.66
N ALA A 214 17.55 -32.16 17.74
CA ALA A 214 16.85 -32.77 18.87
C ALA A 214 15.81 -31.83 19.52
N GLN A 215 16.07 -30.51 19.53
CA GLN A 215 15.13 -29.52 20.04
C GLN A 215 14.06 -29.16 18.99
N GLU A 216 14.43 -29.02 17.72
CA GLU A 216 13.47 -28.80 16.63
C GLU A 216 12.46 -29.94 16.55
N TRP A 217 12.89 -31.19 16.71
CA TRP A 217 11.99 -32.36 16.66
C TRP A 217 11.03 -32.43 17.84
N ALA A 218 11.48 -32.09 19.04
CA ALA A 218 10.59 -32.00 20.20
C ALA A 218 9.53 -30.91 19.99
N GLN A 219 9.94 -29.75 19.47
CA GLN A 219 9.02 -28.65 19.17
C GLN A 219 8.04 -29.02 18.05
N ILE A 220 8.48 -29.66 16.97
CA ILE A 220 7.63 -30.10 15.85
C ILE A 220 6.62 -31.18 16.31
N PHE A 221 6.99 -32.04 17.27
CA PHE A 221 6.09 -33.07 17.77
C PHE A 221 4.98 -32.49 18.68
N ASP A 222 5.28 -31.41 19.40
CA ASP A 222 4.36 -30.78 20.36
C ASP A 222 3.46 -29.67 19.73
N GLU A 223 3.65 -29.32 18.45
CA GLU A 223 2.87 -28.33 17.68
C GLU A 223 1.73 -28.97 16.87
#